data_AF-A0A3M2ZJS0-F1
#
_entry.id   AF-A0A3M2ZJS0-F1
#
_cell.length_a   1.000
_cell.length_b   1.000
_cell.length_c   1.000
_cell.angle_alpha   90.00
_cell.angle_beta   90.00
_cell.angle_gamma   90.00
#
_symmetry.space_group_name_H-M   'P 1'
#
loop_
_entity.id
_entity.type
_entity.pdbx_description
1 polymer ?
#
loop_
_entity_poly.entity_id
_entity_poly.type
_entity_poly.pdbx_seq_one_letter_code
_entity_poly.pdbx_strand_id
1 'polypeptide(L)'
;APYQTIHSLPHQRSRAMLGVANVRGALVACISLVELLGLDSNPVIAQSTRVVPRMLIIAVGGGPVVVPVDEVDGIHAIDERELEAASASGTHANA
;
A
#
# COMPACT_ATOMS: atom_id res chain seq x y z
N ALA A 1 -5.95 -4.88 14.03
CA ALA A 1 -7.30 -4.42 13.64
C ALA A 1 -7.80 -5.32 12.52
N PRO A 2 -9.11 -5.63 12.44
CA PRO A 2 -9.63 -6.47 11.37
C PRO A 2 -9.45 -5.77 10.01
N TYR A 3 -9.09 -6.55 9.01
CA TYR A 3 -8.98 -6.10 7.62
C TYR A 3 -10.37 -5.69 7.13
N GLN A 4 -10.52 -4.49 6.58
CA GLN A 4 -11.80 -3.99 6.08
C GLN A 4 -12.12 -4.63 4.72
N THR A 5 -13.39 -4.94 4.48
CA THR A 5 -13.83 -5.38 3.16
C THR A 5 -13.57 -4.29 2.13
N ILE A 6 -12.97 -4.68 1.02
CA ILE A 6 -12.78 -3.82 -0.15
C ILE A 6 -13.93 -4.11 -1.12
N HIS A 7 -14.66 -3.07 -1.49
CA HIS A 7 -15.76 -3.15 -2.44
C HIS A 7 -15.27 -2.65 -3.80
N SER A 8 -15.42 -3.49 -4.84
CA SER A 8 -15.00 -3.14 -6.19
C SER A 8 -15.80 -1.96 -6.75
N LEU A 9 -15.17 -1.20 -7.64
CA LEU A 9 -15.82 -0.11 -8.35
C LEU A 9 -16.25 -0.56 -9.75
N PRO A 10 -17.40 -0.09 -10.27
CA PRO A 10 -17.76 -0.32 -11.65
C PRO A 10 -16.78 0.41 -12.59
N HIS A 11 -16.57 -0.15 -13.78
CA HIS A 11 -15.71 0.45 -14.81
C HIS A 11 -14.27 0.75 -14.34
N GLN A 12 -13.71 -0.11 -13.50
CA GLN A 12 -12.36 0.07 -12.96
C GLN A 12 -11.30 0.06 -14.08
N ARG A 13 -10.67 1.22 -14.33
CA ARG A 13 -9.72 1.41 -15.46
C ARG A 13 -8.25 1.17 -15.08
N SER A 14 -7.92 1.23 -13.81
CA SER A 14 -6.55 1.05 -13.31
C SER A 14 -6.41 -0.31 -12.62
N ARG A 15 -5.29 -1.01 -12.90
CA ARG A 15 -4.92 -2.25 -12.22
C ARG A 15 -4.53 -2.04 -10.77
N ALA A 16 -3.95 -0.88 -10.46
CA ALA A 16 -3.58 -0.53 -9.09
C ALA A 16 -4.81 -0.19 -8.22
N MET A 17 -5.96 0.14 -8.81
CA MET A 17 -7.19 0.32 -8.04
C MET A 17 -7.69 -1.04 -7.53
N LEU A 18 -7.99 -1.19 -6.24
CA LEU A 18 -8.64 -2.39 -5.70
C LEU A 18 -10.13 -2.19 -5.47
N GLY A 19 -10.54 -0.92 -5.29
CA GLY A 19 -11.92 -0.53 -5.02
C GLY A 19 -11.96 0.55 -3.94
N VAL A 20 -12.95 0.47 -3.06
CA VAL A 20 -13.12 1.37 -1.91
C VAL A 20 -13.27 0.58 -0.61
N ALA A 21 -12.75 1.13 0.47
CA ALA A 21 -12.94 0.61 1.81
C ALA A 21 -13.55 1.68 2.72
N ASN A 22 -14.33 1.27 3.71
CA ASN A 22 -14.82 2.18 4.73
C ASN A 22 -13.72 2.46 5.76
N VAL A 23 -13.32 3.72 5.87
CA VAL A 23 -12.40 4.21 6.91
C VAL A 23 -13.13 5.25 7.73
N ARG A 24 -13.49 4.89 8.96
CA ARG A 24 -14.15 5.79 9.92
C ARG A 24 -15.40 6.49 9.35
N GLY A 25 -16.18 5.79 8.52
CA GLY A 25 -17.42 6.32 7.93
C GLY A 25 -17.25 7.01 6.58
N ALA A 26 -16.02 7.11 6.05
CA ALA A 26 -15.75 7.62 4.72
C ALA A 26 -15.35 6.47 3.77
N LEU A 27 -15.84 6.52 2.53
CA LEU A 27 -15.35 5.64 1.46
C LEU A 27 -14.03 6.21 0.95
N VAL A 28 -12.96 5.42 1.09
CA VAL A 28 -11.61 5.80 0.68
C VAL A 28 -11.12 4.84 -0.38
N ALA A 29 -10.48 5.36 -1.42
CA ALA A 29 -9.88 4.57 -2.49
C ALA A 29 -8.84 3.60 -1.91
N CYS A 30 -8.94 2.33 -2.29
CA CYS A 30 -8.02 1.27 -1.89
C CYS A 30 -7.11 0.92 -3.07
N ILE A 31 -5.79 0.95 -2.88
CA ILE A 31 -4.80 0.85 -3.95
C ILE A 31 -3.81 -0.28 -3.65
N SER A 32 -3.48 -1.09 -4.66
CA SER A 32 -2.46 -2.13 -4.60
C SER A 32 -1.05 -1.55 -4.73
N LEU A 33 -0.20 -1.76 -3.71
CA LEU A 33 1.20 -1.36 -3.76
C LEU A 33 2.00 -2.23 -4.74
N VAL A 34 1.68 -3.52 -4.82
CA VAL A 34 2.33 -4.48 -5.74
C VAL A 34 2.16 -4.02 -7.19
N GLU A 35 0.94 -3.64 -7.58
CA GLU A 35 0.66 -3.13 -8.92
C GLU A 35 1.24 -1.73 -9.15
N LEU A 36 1.22 -0.85 -8.13
CA LEU A 36 1.75 0.51 -8.25
C LEU A 36 3.28 0.53 -8.43
N LEU A 37 3.99 -0.35 -7.71
CA LEU A 37 5.45 -0.45 -7.75
C LEU A 37 5.95 -1.45 -8.80
N GLY A 38 5.05 -2.12 -9.53
CA GLY A 38 5.42 -3.12 -10.53
C GLY A 38 6.16 -4.33 -9.93
N LEU A 39 5.82 -4.72 -8.70
CA LEU A 39 6.44 -5.84 -8.00
C LEU A 39 5.83 -7.17 -8.43
N ASP A 40 6.65 -8.22 -8.39
CA ASP A 40 6.15 -9.58 -8.58
C ASP A 40 5.18 -9.94 -7.45
N SER A 41 3.98 -10.40 -7.82
CA SER A 41 2.94 -10.78 -6.85
C SER A 41 3.18 -12.12 -6.17
N ASN A 42 4.39 -12.70 -6.28
CA ASN A 42 4.68 -13.99 -5.69
C ASN A 42 4.89 -13.80 -4.18
N PRO A 43 3.98 -14.28 -3.31
CA PRO A 43 4.13 -14.10 -1.89
C PRO A 43 5.41 -14.81 -1.44
N VAL A 44 6.35 -14.05 -0.86
CA VAL A 44 7.48 -14.63 -0.14
C VAL A 44 6.89 -15.23 1.13
N ILE A 45 6.55 -16.52 1.08
CA ILE A 45 6.09 -17.26 2.25
C ILE A 45 7.29 -17.37 3.20
N ALA A 46 7.39 -16.44 4.15
CA ALA A 46 8.29 -16.59 5.28
C ALA A 46 7.86 -17.85 6.04
N GLN A 47 8.64 -18.93 5.91
CA GLN A 47 8.26 -20.30 6.29
C GLN A 47 8.03 -20.51 7.80
N SER A 48 8.06 -19.48 8.65
CA SER A 48 7.97 -19.62 10.10
C SER A 48 7.29 -18.49 10.89
N THR A 49 6.89 -17.38 10.26
CA THR A 49 6.34 -16.23 11.01
C THR A 49 4.86 -16.01 10.67
N ARG A 50 4.05 -15.74 11.69
CA ARG A 50 2.63 -15.38 11.52
C ARG A 50 2.53 -13.97 10.93
N VAL A 51 2.25 -13.88 9.64
CA VAL A 51 1.94 -12.63 8.94
C VAL A 51 0.61 -12.07 9.43
N VAL A 52 0.57 -10.76 9.75
CA VAL A 52 -0.62 -10.07 10.26
C VAL A 52 -0.98 -8.91 9.33
N PRO A 53 -1.91 -9.09 8.39
CA PRO A 53 -2.24 -8.08 7.39
C PRO A 53 -2.79 -6.80 8.03
N ARG A 54 -2.44 -5.67 7.41
CA ARG A 54 -2.84 -4.32 7.85
C ARG A 54 -3.32 -3.49 6.65
N MET A 55 -4.04 -2.43 6.98
CA MET A 55 -4.44 -1.39 6.03
C MET A 55 -3.75 -0.11 6.47
N LEU A 56 -2.90 0.45 5.61
CA LEU A 56 -2.25 1.75 5.82
C LEU A 56 -3.10 2.86 5.24
N ILE A 57 -3.29 3.94 5.99
CA ILE A 57 -3.96 5.15 5.49
C ILE A 57 -2.87 6.17 5.21
N ILE A 58 -2.71 6.56 3.95
CA ILE A 58 -1.65 7.46 3.49
C ILE A 58 -2.31 8.77 3.07
N ALA A 59 -1.81 9.89 3.59
CA ALA A 59 -2.21 11.22 3.14
C ALA A 59 -1.41 11.59 1.90
N VAL A 60 -2.10 11.86 0.79
CA VAL A 60 -1.50 12.40 -0.44
C VAL A 60 -2.21 13.70 -0.83
N GLY A 61 -1.64 14.46 -1.76
CA GLY A 61 -2.20 15.77 -2.16
C GLY A 61 -3.66 15.73 -2.62
N GLY A 62 -4.13 14.60 -3.15
CA GLY A 62 -5.51 14.39 -3.59
C GLY A 62 -6.49 13.88 -2.51
N GLY A 63 -6.04 13.72 -1.27
CA GLY A 63 -6.82 13.13 -0.17
C GLY A 63 -6.23 11.81 0.34
N PRO A 64 -6.83 11.21 1.38
CA PRO A 64 -6.34 9.95 1.92
C PRO A 64 -6.56 8.80 0.92
N VAL A 65 -5.64 7.85 0.90
CA VAL A 65 -5.78 6.56 0.23
C VAL A 65 -5.50 5.43 1.22
N VAL A 66 -6.08 4.25 0.98
CA VAL A 66 -5.80 3.05 1.76
C VAL A 66 -4.95 2.10 0.94
N VAL A 67 -3.91 1.55 1.55
CA VAL A 67 -3.04 0.54 0.93
C VAL A 67 -3.02 -0.69 1.84
N PRO A 68 -3.51 -1.85 1.37
CA PRO A 68 -3.33 -3.09 2.09
C PRO A 68 -1.87 -3.54 2.03
N VAL A 69 -1.38 -4.05 3.15
CA VAL A 69 -0.04 -4.60 3.30
C VAL A 69 -0.09 -5.93 4.03
N ASP A 70 0.84 -6.82 3.72
CA ASP A 70 0.95 -8.13 4.35
C ASP A 70 1.28 -8.00 5.84
N GLU A 71 2.13 -7.03 6.19
CA GLU A 71 2.48 -6.75 7.57
C GLU A 71 3.02 -5.33 7.75
N VAL A 72 3.11 -4.93 9.02
CA VAL A 72 3.85 -3.74 9.45
C VAL A 72 4.90 -4.24 10.42
N ASP A 73 6.15 -4.26 9.97
CA ASP A 73 7.28 -4.73 10.75
C ASP A 73 7.52 -3.85 11.99
N GLY A 74 7.59 -2.52 11.81
CA GLY A 74 7.78 -1.59 12.91
C GLY A 74 8.02 -0.16 12.45
N ILE A 75 8.35 0.72 13.41
CA ILE A 75 8.85 2.07 13.15
C ILE A 75 10.36 2.02 13.32
N HIS A 76 11.08 2.32 12.25
CA HIS A 76 12.55 2.30 12.21
C HIS A 76 13.07 3.70 11.96
N ALA A 77 14.07 4.12 12.73
CA ALA A 77 14.80 5.35 12.45
C ALA A 77 15.82 5.08 11.33
N ILE A 78 15.80 5.92 10.30
CA ILE A 78 16.72 5.85 9.16
C ILE A 78 17.46 7.18 9.10
N ASP A 79 18.77 7.13 8.84
CA ASP A 79 19.55 8.36 8.62
C ASP A 79 19.09 9.04 7.33
N GLU A 80 18.89 10.36 7.38
CA GLU A 80 18.36 11.13 6.25
C GLU A 80 19.22 10.97 4.99
N ARG A 81 20.54 10.80 5.12
CA ARG A 81 21.42 10.60 3.96
C ARG A 81 21.19 9.27 3.27
N GLU A 82 20.90 8.22 4.05
CA GLU A 82 20.55 6.90 3.49
C GLU A 82 19.22 6.98 2.74
N LEU A 83 18.23 7.71 3.30
CA LEU A 83 16.93 7.92 2.67
C LEU A 83 17.03 8.69 1.35
N GLU A 84 17.81 9.77 1.33
CA GLU A 84 18.03 10.59 0.12
C GLU A 84 18.75 9.79 -0.98
N ALA A 85 19.78 9.02 -0.62
CA ALA A 85 20.51 8.18 -1.56
C ALA A 85 19.61 7.10 -2.20
N ALA A 86 18.72 6.49 -1.40
CA ALA A 86 17.74 5.52 -1.89
C ALA A 86 16.71 6.18 -2.83
N SER A 87 16.21 7.37 -2.47
CA SER A 87 15.19 8.11 -3.25
C SER A 87 15.73 8.59 -4.59
N ALA A 88 16.98 9.08 -4.65
CA ALA A 88 17.62 9.50 -5.89
C ALA A 88 17.87 8.36 -6.89
N SER A 89 17.98 7.12 -6.38
CA SER A 89 18.17 5.92 -7.21
C SER A 89 16.85 5.41 -7.81
N GLY A 90 15.70 5.88 -7.30
CA GLY A 90 14.40 5.53 -7.83
C GLY A 90 14.12 6.27 -9.13
N THR A 91 14.04 5.55 -10.25
CA THR A 91 13.32 6.08 -11.42
C THR A 91 11.89 6.31 -10.96
N HIS A 92 11.41 7.56 -10.91
CA HIS A 92 10.00 7.86 -10.63
C HIS A 92 9.14 7.10 -11.66
N ALA A 93 8.69 5.90 -11.30
CA ALA A 93 7.87 5.07 -12.15
C ALA A 93 6.45 5.62 -12.08
N ASN A 94 6.10 6.37 -13.12
CA ASN A 94 4.78 6.77 -13.59
C ASN A 94 4.11 8.02 -13.00
N ALA A 95 3.95 8.98 -13.92
CA ALA A 95 2.70 9.70 -14.15
C ALA A 95 1.61 8.77 -14.71
#